data_AF-A0A437P208-F1
#
_entry.id   AF-A0A437P208-F1
#
_cell.length_a   1.000
_cell.length_b   1.000
_cell.length_c   1.000
_cell.angle_alpha   90.00
_cell.angle_beta   90.00
_cell.angle_gamma   90.00
#
_symmetry.space_group_name_H-M   'P 1'
#
loop_
_entity.id
_entity.type
_entity.pdbx_description
1 polymer ?
#
loop_
_entity_poly.entity_id
_entity_poly.type
_entity_poly.pdbx_seq_one_letter_code
_entity_poly.pdbx_strand_id
1 'polypeptide(L)'
;MFSREGGGTLLMAACTAVALGVVPNILEQWTRRPWVFDVVFATALLLVLTGWVLQRPRGLGVVVSLYPADRTQASRVLTLKNASRRAHGATLVVDRALLWPGEISVQGRPEIVDFVARLVDAQIEELRAAGAAEPEVALYVLAHLQDAFLLGRRLADDVQTSLIVMHLSQQTGRAVVPGVVLGSSLRDPLGAQQRARVRQLLPADRAEDPTLVEIPEAPGQQRHRIAVIVRLASAASMVDDARHVAATGQVSYGPEYHTGYRVPDPGPSGGQGPCGAYLVIDTGDAYLPDDPGLNAAVTTYIWEHWQTARRQWAQHLGGTTAVEGLLFFHGPLPVALALGWLAARDRLTPVHHDLRLAQGAPPPATAGS
;
A
#
# COMPACT_ATOMS: atom_id res chain seq x y z
N MET A 1 -26.71 6.86 -27.20
CA MET A 1 -25.47 7.34 -26.54
C MET A 1 -24.32 6.51 -27.09
N PHE A 2 -23.35 7.14 -27.77
CA PHE A 2 -22.16 6.41 -28.22
C PHE A 2 -21.30 6.04 -27.01
N SER A 3 -20.72 4.83 -27.00
CA SER A 3 -19.67 4.50 -26.04
C SER A 3 -18.50 5.46 -26.25
N ARG A 4 -17.79 5.79 -25.17
CA ARG A 4 -16.66 6.73 -25.21
C ARG A 4 -15.58 6.33 -26.22
N GLU A 5 -15.31 5.04 -26.32
CA GLU A 5 -14.41 4.46 -27.33
C GLU A 5 -14.95 4.70 -28.74
N GLY A 6 -16.26 4.47 -28.98
CA GLY A 6 -16.91 4.78 -30.25
C GLY A 6 -16.88 6.28 -30.60
N GLY A 7 -17.06 7.14 -29.60
CA GLY A 7 -16.90 8.59 -29.74
C GLY A 7 -15.48 9.00 -30.09
N GLY A 8 -14.47 8.42 -29.42
CA GLY A 8 -13.06 8.65 -29.71
C GLY A 8 -12.65 8.17 -31.11
N THR A 9 -13.18 7.03 -31.56
CA THR A 9 -12.95 6.50 -32.93
C THR A 9 -13.56 7.37 -34.00
N LEU A 10 -14.78 7.87 -33.80
CA LEU A 10 -15.41 8.83 -34.72
C LEU A 10 -14.61 10.14 -34.80
N LEU A 11 -14.13 10.63 -33.66
CA LEU A 11 -13.38 11.88 -33.56
C LEU A 11 -12.00 11.76 -34.22
N MET A 12 -11.28 10.65 -33.98
CA MET A 12 -10.03 10.31 -34.67
C MET A 12 -10.27 10.15 -36.18
N ALA A 13 -11.26 9.37 -36.61
CA ALA A 13 -11.52 9.12 -38.03
C ALA A 13 -11.87 10.41 -38.79
N ALA A 14 -12.71 11.26 -38.19
CA ALA A 14 -13.11 12.54 -38.80
C ALA A 14 -11.93 13.54 -38.86
N CYS A 15 -11.09 13.61 -37.83
CA CYS A 15 -10.02 14.60 -37.74
C CYS A 15 -8.70 14.15 -38.41
N THR A 16 -8.45 12.84 -38.54
CA THR A 16 -7.26 12.32 -39.24
C THR A 16 -7.33 12.65 -40.73
N ALA A 17 -8.52 12.62 -41.35
CA ALA A 17 -8.71 13.08 -42.74
C ALA A 17 -8.42 14.59 -42.91
N VAL A 18 -8.76 15.39 -41.90
CA VAL A 18 -8.45 16.84 -41.87
C VAL A 18 -6.94 17.09 -41.71
N ALA A 19 -6.29 16.35 -40.81
CA ALA A 19 -4.86 16.47 -40.52
C ALA A 19 -3.95 15.90 -41.64
N LEU A 20 -4.40 14.86 -42.37
CA LEU A 20 -3.69 14.27 -43.51
C LEU A 20 -3.82 15.09 -44.81
N GLY A 21 -4.39 16.30 -44.76
CA GLY A 21 -4.31 17.25 -45.86
C GLY A 21 -5.45 17.18 -46.89
N VAL A 22 -6.65 16.72 -46.52
CA VAL A 22 -7.85 16.82 -47.39
C VAL A 22 -8.48 18.23 -47.35
N VAL A 23 -8.22 19.01 -46.30
CA VAL A 23 -8.80 20.34 -46.06
C VAL A 23 -8.13 21.53 -46.79
N PRO A 24 -6.83 21.54 -47.16
CA PRO A 24 -6.21 22.66 -47.87
C PRO A 24 -6.97 23.04 -49.16
N ASN A 25 -7.41 22.05 -49.92
CA ASN A 25 -8.02 22.24 -51.25
C ASN A 25 -9.45 22.82 -51.19
N ILE A 26 -10.18 22.61 -50.08
CA ILE A 26 -11.54 23.15 -49.88
C ILE A 26 -11.48 24.56 -49.24
N LEU A 27 -10.53 24.79 -48.32
CA LEU A 27 -10.37 26.11 -47.68
C LEU A 27 -9.70 27.14 -48.60
N GLU A 28 -8.81 26.74 -49.51
CA GLU A 28 -8.23 27.65 -50.53
C GLU A 28 -9.30 28.28 -51.43
N GLN A 29 -10.42 27.59 -51.67
CA GLN A 29 -11.55 28.13 -52.43
C GLN A 29 -12.35 29.19 -51.66
N TRP A 30 -12.26 29.23 -50.31
CA TRP A 30 -13.10 30.08 -49.46
C TRP A 30 -12.34 31.23 -48.79
N THR A 31 -11.04 31.10 -48.55
CA THR A 31 -10.26 32.13 -47.84
C THR A 31 -8.77 32.07 -48.18
N ARG A 32 -8.17 33.23 -48.50
CA ARG A 32 -6.72 33.40 -48.73
C ARG A 32 -5.93 33.74 -47.46
N ARG A 33 -6.56 33.74 -46.28
CA ARG A 33 -5.90 34.18 -45.03
C ARG A 33 -5.17 33.00 -44.38
N PRO A 34 -3.83 33.05 -44.25
CA PRO A 34 -3.02 31.93 -43.77
C PRO A 34 -3.36 31.51 -42.33
N TRP A 35 -3.72 32.46 -41.45
CA TRP A 35 -4.04 32.17 -40.05
C TRP A 35 -5.27 31.26 -39.85
N VAL A 36 -6.19 31.21 -40.82
CA VAL A 36 -7.37 30.32 -40.74
C VAL A 36 -6.95 28.85 -40.85
N PHE A 37 -5.94 28.57 -41.67
CA PHE A 37 -5.38 27.22 -41.80
C PHE A 37 -4.70 26.79 -40.51
N ASP A 38 -3.92 27.68 -39.88
CA ASP A 38 -3.25 27.40 -38.60
C ASP A 38 -4.26 27.06 -37.49
N VAL A 39 -5.35 27.82 -37.39
CA VAL A 39 -6.41 27.58 -36.39
C VAL A 39 -7.12 26.25 -36.63
N VAL A 40 -7.47 25.93 -37.88
CA VAL A 40 -8.15 24.67 -38.22
C VAL A 40 -7.22 23.47 -37.96
N PHE A 41 -5.96 23.58 -38.34
CA PHE A 41 -4.96 22.54 -38.10
C PHE A 41 -4.72 22.32 -36.59
N ALA A 42 -4.51 23.40 -35.82
CA ALA A 42 -4.34 23.31 -34.37
C ALA A 42 -5.57 22.70 -33.68
N THR A 43 -6.78 23.06 -34.14
CA THR A 43 -8.02 22.48 -33.62
C THR A 43 -8.15 21.00 -33.97
N ALA A 44 -7.85 20.60 -35.21
CA ALA A 44 -7.86 19.21 -35.64
C ALA A 44 -6.82 18.38 -34.86
N LEU A 45 -5.62 18.92 -34.64
CA LEU A 45 -4.58 18.28 -33.83
C LEU A 45 -5.04 18.10 -32.37
N LEU A 46 -5.64 19.12 -31.77
CA LEU A 46 -6.22 19.03 -30.42
C LEU A 46 -7.32 17.96 -30.35
N LEU A 47 -8.17 17.86 -31.37
CA LEU A 47 -9.23 16.86 -31.45
C LEU A 47 -8.66 15.44 -31.63
N VAL A 48 -7.63 15.25 -32.47
CA VAL A 48 -6.91 13.97 -32.60
C VAL A 48 -6.26 13.57 -31.27
N LEU A 49 -5.55 14.50 -30.61
CA LEU A 49 -4.95 14.25 -29.29
C LEU A 49 -6.02 13.89 -28.25
N THR A 50 -7.13 14.60 -28.25
CA THR A 50 -8.27 14.32 -27.35
C THR A 50 -8.87 12.95 -27.65
N GLY A 51 -9.07 12.61 -28.92
CA GLY A 51 -9.56 11.30 -29.38
C GLY A 51 -8.61 10.17 -28.99
N TRP A 52 -7.31 10.37 -29.13
CA TRP A 52 -6.27 9.44 -28.71
C TRP A 52 -6.26 9.22 -27.19
N VAL A 53 -6.39 10.28 -26.39
CA VAL A 53 -6.56 10.20 -24.93
C VAL A 53 -7.89 9.50 -24.55
N LEU A 54 -8.94 9.68 -25.35
CA LEU A 54 -10.23 9.02 -25.14
C LEU A 54 -10.17 7.51 -25.41
N GLN A 55 -9.36 7.09 -26.38
CA GLN A 55 -9.17 5.70 -26.83
C GLN A 55 -8.11 4.91 -26.05
N ARG A 56 -7.23 5.56 -25.25
CA ARG A 56 -6.23 4.83 -24.47
C ARG A 56 -6.92 3.77 -23.58
N PRO A 57 -6.47 2.50 -23.61
CA PRO A 57 -6.95 1.50 -22.67
C PRO A 57 -6.61 1.97 -21.26
N ARG A 58 -7.63 2.14 -20.43
CA ARG A 58 -7.50 2.81 -19.12
C ARG A 58 -7.06 1.88 -17.99
N GLY A 59 -6.45 0.75 -18.31
CA GLY A 59 -6.03 -0.23 -17.32
C GLY A 59 -7.19 -0.82 -16.51
N LEU A 60 -6.83 -1.56 -15.46
CA LEU A 60 -7.75 -2.21 -14.53
C LEU A 60 -7.66 -1.57 -13.16
N GLY A 61 -8.81 -1.20 -12.60
CA GLY A 61 -8.90 -0.81 -11.19
C GLY A 61 -9.46 -1.95 -10.34
N VAL A 62 -8.69 -2.45 -9.38
CA VAL A 62 -9.15 -3.48 -8.44
C VAL A 62 -9.48 -2.83 -7.10
N VAL A 63 -10.73 -2.90 -6.69
CA VAL A 63 -11.20 -2.36 -5.40
C VAL A 63 -11.27 -3.49 -4.39
N VAL A 64 -10.48 -3.40 -3.33
CA VAL A 64 -10.39 -4.44 -2.29
C VAL A 64 -10.90 -3.87 -0.96
N SER A 65 -11.94 -4.47 -0.40
CA SER A 65 -12.46 -4.13 0.92
C SER A 65 -12.41 -5.34 1.85
N LEU A 66 -11.50 -5.32 2.82
CA LEU A 66 -11.28 -6.43 3.78
C LEU A 66 -11.93 -6.18 5.15
N TYR A 67 -12.43 -4.97 5.41
CA TYR A 67 -13.20 -4.69 6.63
C TYR A 67 -14.53 -5.46 6.64
N PRO A 68 -15.05 -5.81 7.83
CA PRO A 68 -16.44 -6.22 7.96
C PRO A 68 -17.37 -5.12 7.43
N ALA A 69 -18.52 -5.54 6.88
CA ALA A 69 -19.49 -4.65 6.24
C ALA A 69 -20.27 -3.80 7.28
N ASP A 70 -19.57 -2.92 7.97
CA ASP A 70 -20.19 -1.92 8.84
C ASP A 70 -20.64 -0.71 8.00
N ARG A 71 -21.78 -0.10 8.37
CA ARG A 71 -22.32 1.09 7.67
C ARG A 71 -21.31 2.24 7.54
N THR A 72 -20.36 2.32 8.48
CA THR A 72 -19.28 3.33 8.49
C THR A 72 -18.29 3.16 7.33
N GLN A 73 -18.06 1.93 6.86
CA GLN A 73 -17.12 1.64 5.77
C GLN A 73 -17.79 1.66 4.39
N ALA A 74 -19.11 1.43 4.30
CA ALA A 74 -19.84 1.40 3.04
C ALA A 74 -19.64 2.67 2.19
N SER A 75 -19.65 3.85 2.83
CA SER A 75 -19.41 5.14 2.14
C SER A 75 -18.00 5.22 1.54
N ARG A 76 -16.98 4.74 2.26
CA ARG A 76 -15.58 4.73 1.83
C ARG A 76 -15.37 3.77 0.66
N VAL A 77 -15.95 2.57 0.76
CA VAL A 77 -15.93 1.57 -0.31
C VAL A 77 -16.61 2.12 -1.58
N LEU A 78 -17.74 2.81 -1.44
CA LEU A 78 -18.42 3.45 -2.57
C LEU A 78 -17.55 4.52 -3.23
N THR A 79 -16.85 5.36 -2.45
CA THR A 79 -15.92 6.36 -2.97
C THR A 79 -14.79 5.71 -3.78
N LEU A 80 -14.19 4.63 -3.28
CA LEU A 80 -13.16 3.87 -4.00
C LEU A 80 -13.71 3.25 -5.29
N LYS A 81 -14.90 2.64 -5.26
CA LYS A 81 -15.59 2.08 -6.44
C LYS A 81 -15.81 3.16 -7.51
N ASN A 82 -16.29 4.34 -7.11
CA ASN A 82 -16.54 5.46 -8.02
C ASN A 82 -15.25 6.10 -8.55
N ALA A 83 -14.16 6.11 -7.77
CA ALA A 83 -12.86 6.55 -8.26
C ALA A 83 -12.32 5.58 -9.31
N SER A 84 -12.34 4.27 -9.02
CA SER A 84 -11.89 3.23 -9.94
C SER A 84 -12.63 3.27 -11.28
N ARG A 85 -13.97 3.34 -11.27
CA ARG A 85 -14.80 3.42 -12.49
C ARG A 85 -14.57 4.68 -13.34
N ARG A 86 -14.11 5.77 -12.72
CA ARG A 86 -13.80 7.03 -13.44
C ARG A 86 -12.43 6.98 -14.10
N ALA A 87 -11.47 6.34 -13.43
CA ALA A 87 -10.08 6.24 -13.87
C ALA A 87 -9.86 5.10 -14.87
N HIS A 88 -10.53 3.96 -14.69
CA HIS A 88 -10.24 2.71 -15.40
C HIS A 88 -11.33 2.29 -16.39
N GLY A 89 -10.93 1.49 -17.39
CA GLY A 89 -11.85 0.92 -18.38
C GLY A 89 -12.61 -0.28 -17.82
N ALA A 90 -11.95 -1.05 -16.96
CA ALA A 90 -12.54 -2.15 -16.20
C ALA A 90 -12.35 -1.92 -14.70
N THR A 91 -13.33 -2.36 -13.91
CA THR A 91 -13.27 -2.30 -12.45
C THR A 91 -13.64 -3.66 -11.86
N LEU A 92 -12.68 -4.31 -11.21
CA LEU A 92 -12.93 -5.48 -10.37
C LEU A 92 -13.26 -5.01 -8.95
N VAL A 93 -14.29 -5.60 -8.35
CA VAL A 93 -14.66 -5.33 -6.96
C VAL A 93 -14.54 -6.61 -6.16
N VAL A 94 -13.66 -6.58 -5.16
CA VAL A 94 -13.45 -7.63 -4.18
C VAL A 94 -13.97 -7.11 -2.85
N ASP A 95 -15.20 -7.50 -2.52
CA ASP A 95 -15.86 -7.11 -1.28
C ASP A 95 -15.95 -8.32 -0.36
N ARG A 96 -15.59 -8.18 0.92
CA ARG A 96 -15.71 -9.28 1.88
C ARG A 96 -17.11 -9.91 1.89
N ALA A 97 -18.16 -9.12 1.70
CA ALA A 97 -19.54 -9.61 1.64
C ALA A 97 -19.82 -10.47 0.39
N LEU A 98 -19.12 -10.23 -0.72
CA LEU A 98 -19.23 -11.03 -1.95
C LEU A 98 -18.39 -12.30 -1.88
N LEU A 99 -17.27 -12.25 -1.16
CA LEU A 99 -16.45 -13.43 -0.92
C LEU A 99 -17.14 -14.43 0.02
N TRP A 100 -18.03 -13.96 0.92
CA TRP A 100 -18.78 -14.80 1.85
C TRP A 100 -20.23 -14.35 2.09
N PRO A 101 -21.20 -14.93 1.35
CA PRO A 101 -22.62 -14.77 1.66
C PRO A 101 -23.01 -15.66 2.87
N GLY A 102 -22.80 -15.15 4.09
CA GLY A 102 -23.31 -15.75 5.33
C GLY A 102 -22.48 -16.87 5.96
N GLU A 103 -22.40 -16.82 7.31
CA GLU A 103 -22.10 -17.86 8.32
C GLU A 103 -20.99 -18.92 8.13
N ILE A 104 -20.19 -18.90 7.06
CA ILE A 104 -19.01 -19.77 6.97
C ILE A 104 -17.81 -19.01 7.57
N SER A 105 -17.50 -19.32 8.84
CA SER A 105 -16.31 -18.84 9.53
C SER A 105 -15.07 -19.49 8.90
N VAL A 106 -14.53 -18.89 7.83
CA VAL A 106 -13.21 -19.25 7.35
C VAL A 106 -12.19 -18.97 8.45
N GLN A 107 -11.47 -20.02 8.80
CA GLN A 107 -10.45 -20.06 9.84
C GLN A 107 -9.23 -19.22 9.42
N GLY A 108 -9.31 -17.91 9.60
CA GLY A 108 -8.13 -17.04 9.67
C GLY A 108 -8.01 -15.96 8.58
N ARG A 109 -7.54 -14.78 8.99
CA ARG A 109 -7.18 -13.65 8.12
C ARG A 109 -6.23 -13.98 6.95
N PRO A 110 -5.24 -14.90 7.07
CA PRO A 110 -4.29 -15.20 5.99
C PRO A 110 -4.95 -15.76 4.74
N GLU A 111 -5.97 -16.61 4.86
CA GLU A 111 -6.62 -17.27 3.72
C GLU A 111 -7.37 -16.26 2.83
N ILE A 112 -7.98 -15.24 3.45
CA ILE A 112 -8.68 -14.16 2.74
C ILE A 112 -7.69 -13.37 1.90
N VAL A 113 -6.55 -13.01 2.50
CA VAL A 113 -5.51 -12.25 1.81
C VAL A 113 -4.92 -13.04 0.65
N ASP A 114 -4.67 -14.34 0.85
CA ASP A 114 -4.18 -15.24 -0.18
C ASP A 114 -5.14 -15.37 -1.36
N PHE A 115 -6.45 -15.49 -1.09
CA PHE A 115 -7.46 -15.52 -2.13
C PHE A 115 -7.49 -14.22 -2.94
N VAL A 116 -7.47 -13.08 -2.25
CA VAL A 116 -7.48 -11.75 -2.91
C VAL A 116 -6.25 -11.58 -3.80
N ALA A 117 -5.06 -11.98 -3.32
CA ALA A 117 -3.84 -11.92 -4.11
C ALA A 117 -3.96 -12.79 -5.38
N ARG A 118 -4.40 -14.04 -5.26
CA ARG A 118 -4.61 -14.93 -6.42
C ARG A 118 -5.61 -14.38 -7.42
N LEU A 119 -6.67 -13.72 -6.95
CA LEU A 119 -7.67 -13.09 -7.81
C LEU A 119 -7.07 -11.91 -8.59
N VAL A 120 -6.23 -11.09 -7.94
CA VAL A 120 -5.47 -10.02 -8.60
C VAL A 120 -4.55 -10.61 -9.66
N ASP A 121 -3.77 -11.65 -9.31
CA ASP A 121 -2.83 -12.30 -10.22
C ASP A 121 -3.54 -12.88 -11.46
N ALA A 122 -4.67 -13.56 -11.24
CA ALA A 122 -5.47 -14.13 -12.32
C ALA A 122 -5.99 -13.06 -13.30
N GLN A 123 -6.41 -11.90 -12.80
CA GLN A 123 -6.89 -10.79 -13.62
C GLN A 123 -5.76 -10.11 -14.40
N ILE A 124 -4.57 -10.01 -13.80
CA ILE A 124 -3.38 -9.51 -14.50
C ILE A 124 -3.00 -10.45 -15.64
N GLU A 125 -3.04 -11.77 -15.41
CA GLU A 125 -2.74 -12.76 -16.44
C GLU A 125 -3.79 -12.75 -17.57
N GLU A 126 -5.07 -12.58 -17.25
CA GLU A 126 -6.13 -12.42 -18.25
C GLU A 126 -5.91 -11.19 -19.14
N LEU A 127 -5.54 -10.05 -18.55
CA LEU A 127 -5.22 -8.82 -19.30
C LEU A 127 -3.99 -8.99 -20.19
N ARG A 128 -2.97 -9.69 -19.69
CA ARG A 128 -1.77 -10.01 -20.46
C ARG A 128 -2.09 -10.91 -21.65
N ALA A 129 -2.90 -11.96 -21.43
CA ALA A 129 -3.36 -12.85 -22.49
C ALA A 129 -4.21 -12.13 -23.55
N ALA A 130 -4.94 -11.08 -23.17
CA ALA A 130 -5.70 -10.23 -24.08
C ALA A 130 -4.84 -9.28 -24.94
N GLY A 131 -3.52 -9.32 -24.83
CA GLY A 131 -2.59 -8.56 -25.68
C GLY A 131 -2.25 -7.15 -25.16
N ALA A 132 -2.57 -6.83 -23.91
CA ALA A 132 -2.07 -5.61 -23.27
C ALA A 132 -0.59 -5.78 -22.94
N ALA A 133 0.28 -5.11 -23.70
CA ALA A 133 1.75 -5.25 -23.56
C ALA A 133 2.24 -4.97 -22.13
N GLU A 134 1.58 -4.07 -21.39
CA GLU A 134 1.74 -3.87 -19.95
C GLU A 134 0.42 -3.32 -19.38
N PRO A 135 -0.40 -4.13 -18.68
CA PRO A 135 -1.63 -3.61 -18.11
C PRO A 135 -1.31 -2.67 -16.94
N GLU A 136 -1.75 -1.42 -17.03
CA GLU A 136 -1.76 -0.50 -15.88
C GLU A 136 -2.81 -1.01 -14.88
N VAL A 137 -2.36 -1.44 -13.70
CA VAL A 137 -3.24 -1.99 -12.66
C VAL A 137 -3.13 -1.14 -11.42
N ALA A 138 -4.29 -0.63 -10.97
CA ALA A 138 -4.39 0.18 -9.77
C ALA A 138 -5.21 -0.53 -8.69
N LEU A 139 -4.63 -0.63 -7.49
CA LEU A 139 -5.22 -1.26 -6.32
C LEU A 139 -5.85 -0.20 -5.40
N TYR A 140 -7.16 -0.24 -5.24
CA TYR A 140 -7.93 0.63 -4.35
C TYR A 140 -8.26 -0.12 -3.07
N VAL A 141 -7.37 -0.05 -2.08
CA VAL A 141 -7.41 -0.93 -0.91
C VAL A 141 -8.00 -0.23 0.32
N LEU A 142 -8.95 -0.92 0.95
CA LEU A 142 -9.49 -0.60 2.26
C LEU A 142 -9.37 -1.82 3.18
N ALA A 143 -8.33 -1.84 4.00
CA ALA A 143 -8.00 -2.96 4.88
C ALA A 143 -7.41 -2.49 6.22
N HIS A 144 -7.34 -3.38 7.20
CA HIS A 144 -6.49 -3.16 8.37
C HIS A 144 -5.02 -3.15 7.93
N LEU A 145 -4.14 -2.43 8.65
CA LEU A 145 -2.71 -2.30 8.27
C LEU A 145 -2.00 -3.67 8.21
N GLN A 146 -2.38 -4.60 9.07
CA GLN A 146 -1.87 -5.97 9.06
C GLN A 146 -2.26 -6.72 7.78
N ASP A 147 -3.53 -6.65 7.38
CA ASP A 147 -4.03 -7.32 6.18
C ASP A 147 -3.41 -6.68 4.93
N ALA A 148 -3.21 -5.35 4.94
CA ALA A 148 -2.49 -4.65 3.88
C ALA A 148 -1.03 -5.12 3.75
N PHE A 149 -0.31 -5.26 4.87
CA PHE A 149 1.05 -5.81 4.87
C PHE A 149 1.08 -7.26 4.34
N LEU A 150 0.15 -8.10 4.79
CA LEU A 150 0.05 -9.48 4.32
C LEU A 150 -0.26 -9.53 2.82
N LEU A 151 -1.16 -8.66 2.34
CA LEU A 151 -1.53 -8.57 0.93
C LEU A 151 -0.33 -8.14 0.09
N GLY A 152 0.39 -7.11 0.51
CA GLY A 152 1.61 -6.68 -0.16
C GLY A 152 2.63 -7.80 -0.31
N ARG A 153 2.83 -8.58 0.76
CA ARG A 153 3.74 -9.75 0.76
C ARG A 153 3.32 -10.83 -0.22
N ARG A 154 2.00 -11.05 -0.40
CA ARG A 154 1.50 -12.01 -1.40
C ARG A 154 1.58 -11.50 -2.82
N LEU A 155 1.43 -10.19 -3.02
CA LEU A 155 1.56 -9.52 -4.33
C LEU A 155 3.01 -9.34 -4.79
N ALA A 156 4.00 -9.78 -4.00
CA ALA A 156 5.42 -9.60 -4.30
C ALA A 156 5.98 -10.55 -5.36
N ASP A 157 5.13 -11.13 -6.19
CA ASP A 157 5.57 -12.06 -7.23
C ASP A 157 6.37 -11.33 -8.33
N ASP A 158 7.46 -11.95 -8.77
CA ASP A 158 8.47 -11.34 -9.66
C ASP A 158 7.93 -11.17 -11.11
N VAL A 159 6.71 -11.65 -11.40
CA VAL A 159 6.06 -11.61 -12.72
C VAL A 159 5.30 -10.29 -12.98
N GLN A 160 5.13 -9.44 -11.96
CA GLN A 160 4.35 -8.20 -12.06
C GLN A 160 5.23 -6.97 -12.28
N THR A 161 4.98 -6.24 -13.37
CA THR A 161 5.84 -5.13 -13.80
C THR A 161 5.62 -3.85 -12.99
N SER A 162 4.40 -3.57 -12.51
CA SER A 162 4.10 -2.41 -11.65
C SER A 162 2.63 -2.40 -11.19
N LEU A 163 2.36 -2.16 -9.90
CA LEU A 163 1.01 -1.95 -9.34
C LEU A 163 0.91 -0.60 -8.65
N ILE A 164 -0.08 0.21 -8.99
CA ILE A 164 -0.31 1.51 -8.34
C ILE A 164 -1.27 1.32 -7.16
N VAL A 165 -0.82 1.53 -5.94
CA VAL A 165 -1.70 1.53 -4.76
C VAL A 165 -2.36 2.89 -4.63
N MET A 166 -3.68 2.91 -4.72
CA MET A 166 -4.53 4.07 -4.50
C MET A 166 -5.10 4.01 -3.08
N HIS A 167 -5.23 5.16 -2.42
CA HIS A 167 -5.83 5.23 -1.08
C HIS A 167 -6.75 6.43 -0.90
N LEU A 168 -7.61 6.34 0.12
CA LEU A 168 -8.42 7.47 0.59
C LEU A 168 -7.56 8.37 1.46
N SER A 169 -7.21 9.53 0.92
CA SER A 169 -6.46 10.57 1.62
C SER A 169 -7.30 11.15 2.76
N GLN A 170 -6.71 11.25 3.95
CA GLN A 170 -7.34 11.95 5.06
C GLN A 170 -7.15 13.47 4.96
N GLN A 171 -6.09 13.92 4.28
CA GLN A 171 -5.73 15.34 4.17
C GLN A 171 -6.58 16.09 3.13
N THR A 172 -7.05 15.41 2.08
CA THR A 172 -7.81 16.00 0.96
C THR A 172 -9.31 15.70 1.03
N GLY A 173 -9.87 15.60 2.23
CA GLY A 173 -11.31 15.40 2.41
C GLY A 173 -11.82 14.07 1.85
N ARG A 174 -11.03 12.99 1.93
CA ARG A 174 -11.35 11.64 1.42
C ARG A 174 -11.35 11.53 -0.11
N ALA A 175 -10.59 12.37 -0.81
CA ALA A 175 -10.28 12.09 -2.21
C ALA A 175 -9.43 10.82 -2.34
N VAL A 176 -9.54 10.15 -3.48
CA VAL A 176 -8.72 9.00 -3.80
C VAL A 176 -7.51 9.46 -4.58
N VAL A 177 -6.32 9.22 -4.04
CA VAL A 177 -5.05 9.67 -4.60
C VAL A 177 -4.08 8.49 -4.75
N PRO A 178 -3.07 8.58 -5.63
CA PRO A 178 -1.98 7.62 -5.67
C PRO A 178 -1.22 7.63 -4.34
N GLY A 179 -0.92 6.44 -3.82
CA GLY A 179 -0.24 6.24 -2.55
C GLY A 179 1.19 5.77 -2.73
N VAL A 180 1.42 4.67 -3.46
CA VAL A 180 2.77 4.14 -3.75
C VAL A 180 2.70 3.21 -4.95
N VAL A 181 3.79 3.08 -5.69
CA VAL A 181 3.91 2.11 -6.80
C VAL A 181 4.69 0.91 -6.29
N LEU A 182 4.10 -0.29 -6.38
CA LEU A 182 4.78 -1.55 -6.13
C LEU A 182 5.44 -1.99 -7.43
N GLY A 183 6.76 -1.95 -7.46
CA GLY A 183 7.53 -2.33 -8.63
C GLY A 183 9.01 -2.46 -8.26
N SER A 184 9.82 -2.85 -9.24
CA SER A 184 11.26 -3.03 -9.05
C SER A 184 11.95 -1.79 -8.48
N SER A 185 11.51 -0.59 -8.84
CA SER A 185 12.05 0.69 -8.34
C SER A 185 11.93 0.87 -6.83
N LEU A 186 11.01 0.18 -6.17
CA LEU A 186 10.88 0.23 -4.70
C LEU A 186 12.04 -0.50 -4.00
N ARG A 187 12.70 -1.43 -4.70
CA ARG A 187 13.90 -2.16 -4.21
C ARG A 187 15.19 -1.39 -4.44
N ASP A 188 15.17 -0.32 -5.23
CA ASP A 188 16.35 0.50 -5.47
C ASP A 188 16.77 1.22 -4.18
N PRO A 189 18.07 1.28 -3.87
CA PRO A 189 18.56 2.02 -2.71
C PRO A 189 18.18 3.50 -2.76
N LEU A 190 17.94 4.11 -1.60
CA LEU A 190 17.60 5.53 -1.55
C LEU A 190 18.76 6.41 -2.00
N GLY A 191 18.46 7.31 -2.94
CA GLY A 191 19.34 8.41 -3.32
C GLY A 191 19.52 9.42 -2.18
N ALA A 192 20.60 10.21 -2.23
CA ALA A 192 20.93 11.18 -1.19
C ALA A 192 19.80 12.19 -0.93
N GLN A 193 19.15 12.68 -1.98
CA GLN A 193 18.02 13.61 -1.88
C GLN A 193 16.79 12.97 -1.23
N GLN A 194 16.46 11.72 -1.59
CA GLN A 194 15.34 11.00 -0.98
C GLN A 194 15.60 10.75 0.50
N ARG A 195 16.82 10.31 0.85
CA ARG A 195 17.23 10.10 2.24
C ARG A 195 17.17 11.40 3.06
N ALA A 196 17.65 12.51 2.50
CA ALA A 196 17.54 13.83 3.14
C ALA A 196 16.08 14.22 3.37
N ARG A 197 15.20 13.99 2.39
CA ARG A 197 13.76 14.28 2.49
C ARG A 197 13.06 13.43 3.56
N VAL A 198 13.41 12.15 3.69
CA VAL A 198 12.89 11.28 4.76
C VAL A 198 13.38 11.73 6.14
N ARG A 199 14.68 12.07 6.27
CA ARG A 199 15.25 12.55 7.54
C ARG A 199 14.63 13.86 8.04
N GLN A 200 14.19 14.73 7.14
CA GLN A 200 13.46 15.96 7.51
C GLN A 200 12.12 15.68 8.23
N LEU A 201 11.58 14.46 8.14
CA LEU A 201 10.37 14.06 8.85
C LEU A 201 10.65 13.53 10.26
N LEU A 202 11.90 13.19 10.56
CA LEU A 202 12.28 12.70 11.87
C LEU A 202 12.41 13.90 12.83
N PRO A 203 12.01 13.76 14.10
CA PRO A 203 12.20 14.77 15.13
C PRO A 203 13.66 15.27 15.17
N ALA A 204 13.86 16.59 15.34
CA ALA A 204 15.17 17.23 15.25
C ALA A 204 16.16 16.77 16.33
N ASP A 205 15.67 16.32 17.48
CA ASP A 205 16.42 15.69 18.57
C ASP A 205 16.87 14.26 18.24
N ARG A 206 16.36 13.68 17.14
CA ARG A 206 16.69 12.35 16.61
C ARG A 206 17.31 12.43 15.21
N ALA A 207 18.10 13.46 14.93
CA ALA A 207 18.77 13.66 13.64
C ALA A 207 19.80 12.57 13.28
N GLU A 208 20.13 11.67 14.21
CA GLU A 208 20.92 10.47 13.95
C GLU A 208 20.07 9.37 13.31
N ASP A 209 20.71 8.53 12.50
CA ASP A 209 20.03 7.39 11.90
C ASP A 209 19.48 6.44 12.97
N PRO A 210 18.28 5.86 12.79
CA PRO A 210 17.70 4.88 13.70
C PRO A 210 18.69 3.79 14.09
N THR A 211 19.03 3.74 15.37
CA THR A 211 19.98 2.78 15.93
C THR A 211 19.25 1.58 16.55
N LEU A 212 19.90 0.43 16.49
CA LEU A 212 19.45 -0.78 17.16
C LEU A 212 19.79 -0.69 18.65
N VAL A 213 18.81 -0.87 19.52
CA VAL A 213 18.98 -0.84 20.98
C VAL A 213 18.79 -2.23 21.54
N GLU A 214 19.80 -2.74 22.25
CA GLU A 214 19.74 -4.04 22.93
C GLU A 214 18.82 -4.00 24.16
N ILE A 215 18.08 -5.09 24.38
CA ILE A 215 17.30 -5.36 25.59
C ILE A 215 18.07 -6.40 26.41
N PRO A 216 18.77 -6.00 27.50
CA PRO A 216 19.66 -6.89 28.24
C PRO A 216 18.95 -8.07 28.92
N GLU A 217 17.69 -7.88 29.30
CA GLU A 217 16.89 -8.83 30.09
C GLU A 217 16.26 -9.95 29.25
N ALA A 218 16.48 -9.95 27.93
CA ALA A 218 15.87 -10.93 27.05
C ALA A 218 16.46 -12.35 27.27
N PRO A 219 15.64 -13.38 27.57
CA PRO A 219 16.14 -14.73 27.76
C PRO A 219 16.78 -15.26 26.46
N GLY A 220 17.83 -16.08 26.61
CA GLY A 220 18.65 -16.55 25.49
C GLY A 220 17.88 -17.23 24.35
N GLN A 221 16.70 -17.82 24.62
CA GLN A 221 15.86 -18.43 23.59
C GLN A 221 15.14 -17.43 22.68
N GLN A 222 14.89 -16.19 23.13
CA GLN A 222 14.14 -15.16 22.37
C GLN A 222 15.01 -13.99 21.93
N ARG A 223 16.30 -13.99 22.30
CA ARG A 223 17.28 -12.97 21.94
C ARG A 223 17.44 -12.77 20.43
N HIS A 224 17.04 -13.75 19.61
CA HIS A 224 17.05 -13.66 18.14
C HIS A 224 15.96 -12.72 17.55
N ARG A 225 15.05 -12.18 18.36
CA ARG A 225 13.96 -11.31 17.90
C ARG A 225 14.33 -9.82 17.99
N ILE A 226 13.90 -9.04 16.99
CA ILE A 226 13.98 -7.59 16.98
C ILE A 226 12.57 -7.01 16.87
N ALA A 227 12.22 -6.06 17.74
CA ALA A 227 11.03 -5.24 17.57
C ALA A 227 11.33 -4.07 16.62
N VAL A 228 10.65 -4.00 15.49
CA VAL A 228 10.72 -2.90 14.52
C VAL A 228 9.50 -2.00 14.76
N ILE A 229 9.71 -0.84 15.37
CA ILE A 229 8.65 0.07 15.81
C ILE A 229 8.62 1.26 14.86
N VAL A 230 7.50 1.43 14.15
CA VAL A 230 7.34 2.41 13.08
C VAL A 230 6.09 3.25 13.31
N ARG A 231 6.27 4.54 13.58
CA ARG A 231 5.19 5.53 13.73
C ARG A 231 5.32 6.61 12.67
N LEU A 232 4.36 6.67 11.75
CA LEU A 232 4.27 7.61 10.62
C LEU A 232 2.98 8.46 10.64
N ALA A 233 2.21 8.33 11.72
CA ALA A 233 0.95 9.02 11.95
C ALA A 233 0.77 9.23 13.46
N SER A 234 -0.06 10.19 13.85
CA SER A 234 -0.29 10.48 15.26
C SER A 234 -0.82 9.25 16.02
N ALA A 235 -0.04 8.85 17.03
CA ALA A 235 -0.38 7.87 18.05
C ALA A 235 0.60 8.03 19.23
N ALA A 236 0.22 8.85 20.22
CA ALA A 236 1.11 9.32 21.27
C ALA A 236 1.76 8.18 22.07
N SER A 237 1.00 7.15 22.46
CA SER A 237 1.49 6.03 23.29
C SER A 237 2.12 4.88 22.50
N MET A 238 1.94 4.83 21.17
CA MET A 238 2.26 3.64 20.37
C MET A 238 3.72 3.21 20.50
N VAL A 239 4.66 4.15 20.51
CA VAL A 239 6.09 3.84 20.62
C VAL A 239 6.42 3.27 22.00
N ASP A 240 5.86 3.84 23.06
CA ASP A 240 6.12 3.40 24.43
C ASP A 240 5.43 2.07 24.74
N ASP A 241 4.20 1.90 24.27
CA ASP A 241 3.45 0.64 24.33
C ASP A 241 4.23 -0.49 23.61
N ALA A 242 4.67 -0.24 22.38
CA ALA A 242 5.44 -1.22 21.60
C ALA A 242 6.80 -1.54 22.24
N ARG A 243 7.49 -0.54 22.83
CA ARG A 243 8.72 -0.76 23.60
C ARG A 243 8.48 -1.62 24.82
N HIS A 244 7.38 -1.39 25.55
CA HIS A 244 7.02 -2.21 26.70
C HIS A 244 6.76 -3.66 26.30
N VAL A 245 5.96 -3.89 25.24
CA VAL A 245 5.73 -5.25 24.72
C VAL A 245 7.06 -5.88 24.25
N ALA A 246 7.93 -5.12 23.61
CA ALA A 246 9.24 -5.61 23.17
C ALA A 246 10.14 -5.98 24.35
N ALA A 247 10.17 -5.18 25.41
CA ALA A 247 11.07 -5.37 26.57
C ALA A 247 10.58 -6.46 27.54
N THR A 248 9.26 -6.67 27.65
CA THR A 248 8.67 -7.57 28.65
C THR A 248 8.01 -8.80 28.05
N GLY A 249 7.62 -8.73 26.77
CA GLY A 249 6.71 -9.68 26.14
C GLY A 249 5.25 -9.57 26.61
N GLN A 250 4.94 -8.65 27.52
CA GLN A 250 3.61 -8.49 28.10
C GLN A 250 2.78 -7.53 27.25
N VAL A 251 1.53 -7.93 26.97
CA VAL A 251 0.55 -7.11 26.23
C VAL A 251 -0.34 -6.28 27.16
N SER A 252 -0.06 -6.28 28.47
CA SER A 252 -0.83 -5.56 29.48
C SER A 252 0.08 -4.89 30.51
N TYR A 253 -0.19 -3.62 30.82
CA TYR A 253 0.42 -2.81 31.89
C TYR A 253 -0.17 -3.11 33.28
N GLY A 254 -0.57 -4.36 33.53
CA GLY A 254 -1.27 -4.78 34.75
C GLY A 254 -2.66 -5.38 34.50
N PRO A 255 -3.46 -5.62 35.55
CA PRO A 255 -4.70 -6.40 35.45
C PRO A 255 -5.81 -5.77 34.61
N GLU A 256 -5.76 -4.46 34.32
CA GLU A 256 -6.87 -3.72 33.67
C GLU A 256 -6.46 -2.88 32.45
N TYR A 257 -5.17 -2.79 32.11
CA TYR A 257 -4.67 -1.92 31.03
C TYR A 257 -3.93 -2.72 29.97
N HIS A 258 -4.53 -2.87 28.78
CA HIS A 258 -3.92 -3.59 27.66
C HIS A 258 -3.24 -2.61 26.70
N THR A 259 -2.11 -2.99 26.10
CA THR A 259 -1.37 -2.17 25.12
C THR A 259 -2.01 -2.16 23.72
N GLY A 260 -3.21 -2.74 23.57
CA GLY A 260 -3.81 -3.08 22.28
C GLY A 260 -3.10 -4.18 21.46
N TYR A 261 -1.85 -4.56 21.75
CA TYR A 261 -1.10 -5.49 20.90
C TYR A 261 -1.41 -6.97 21.12
N ARG A 262 -1.48 -7.75 20.05
CA ARG A 262 -1.47 -9.22 20.10
C ARG A 262 -0.22 -9.73 19.41
N VAL A 263 0.69 -10.31 20.18
CA VAL A 263 1.88 -10.98 19.67
C VAL A 263 1.45 -12.28 18.97
N PRO A 264 1.97 -12.60 17.77
CA PRO A 264 1.66 -13.85 17.08
C PRO A 264 1.92 -15.07 17.99
N ASP A 265 1.06 -16.09 17.91
CA ASP A 265 1.25 -17.31 18.69
C ASP A 265 2.59 -17.97 18.32
N PRO A 266 3.51 -18.16 19.28
CA PRO A 266 4.88 -18.58 19.00
C PRO A 266 5.05 -20.08 18.67
N GLY A 267 3.96 -20.79 18.37
CA GLY A 267 3.95 -22.24 18.15
C GLY A 267 4.30 -23.03 19.43
N PRO A 268 4.43 -24.36 19.34
CA PRO A 268 4.65 -25.24 20.49
C PRO A 268 6.04 -25.08 21.17
N SER A 269 6.97 -24.37 20.54
CA SER A 269 8.39 -24.31 20.95
C SER A 269 8.87 -22.95 21.44
N GLY A 270 8.05 -21.89 21.32
CA GLY A 270 8.42 -20.55 21.75
C GLY A 270 7.41 -20.01 22.73
N GLY A 271 7.84 -19.39 23.82
CA GLY A 271 6.95 -18.57 24.64
C GLY A 271 6.64 -17.23 23.97
N GLN A 272 5.54 -16.59 24.37
CA GLN A 272 5.45 -15.13 24.33
C GLN A 272 6.54 -14.59 25.26
N GLY A 273 7.29 -13.59 24.82
CA GLY A 273 8.36 -13.05 25.64
C GLY A 273 9.21 -12.04 24.88
N PRO A 274 10.15 -11.39 25.56
CA PRO A 274 10.77 -10.17 25.09
C PRO A 274 11.65 -10.39 23.86
N CYS A 275 11.83 -9.30 23.11
CA CYS A 275 12.77 -9.22 22.02
C CYS A 275 14.19 -9.02 22.55
N GLY A 276 15.21 -9.44 21.81
CA GLY A 276 16.61 -9.17 22.14
C GLY A 276 17.03 -7.72 21.86
N ALA A 277 16.36 -7.06 20.92
CA ALA A 277 16.62 -5.67 20.59
C ALA A 277 15.37 -4.99 20.01
N TYR A 278 15.41 -3.66 19.91
CA TYR A 278 14.40 -2.90 19.19
C TYR A 278 15.02 -1.78 18.33
N LEU A 279 14.30 -1.39 17.28
CA LEU A 279 14.60 -0.31 16.36
C LEU A 279 13.38 0.60 16.28
N VAL A 280 13.56 1.92 16.41
CA VAL A 280 12.45 2.89 16.36
C VAL A 280 12.63 3.85 15.18
N ILE A 281 11.62 3.93 14.33
CA ILE A 281 11.47 4.92 13.25
C ILE A 281 10.19 5.69 13.54
N ASP A 282 10.31 6.97 13.89
CA ASP A 282 9.21 7.75 14.44
C ASP A 282 9.25 9.17 13.87
N THR A 283 8.20 9.56 13.15
CA THR A 283 8.04 10.91 12.57
C THR A 283 7.31 11.88 13.53
N GLY A 284 7.13 11.49 14.79
CA GLY A 284 6.38 12.27 15.77
C GLY A 284 4.88 12.25 15.50
N ASP A 285 4.22 13.36 15.82
CA ASP A 285 2.76 13.52 15.66
C ASP A 285 2.34 13.96 14.25
N ALA A 286 3.31 14.21 13.36
CA ALA A 286 3.02 14.61 12.00
C ALA A 286 2.51 13.42 11.17
N TYR A 287 1.37 13.61 10.51
CA TYR A 287 0.92 12.70 9.47
C TYR A 287 1.81 12.85 8.24
N LEU A 288 2.24 11.71 7.68
CA LEU A 288 2.95 11.71 6.41
C LEU A 288 2.10 12.39 5.31
N PRO A 289 2.65 13.34 4.53
CA PRO A 289 1.97 13.93 3.39
C PRO A 289 1.50 12.87 2.38
N ASP A 290 0.38 13.13 1.71
CA ASP A 290 -0.11 12.29 0.61
C ASP A 290 0.74 12.49 -0.67
N ASP A 291 2.02 12.11 -0.61
CA ASP A 291 2.99 12.17 -1.71
C ASP A 291 3.50 10.76 -2.06
N PRO A 292 3.25 10.25 -3.28
CA PRO A 292 3.67 8.91 -3.68
C PRO A 292 5.18 8.68 -3.60
N GLY A 293 5.95 9.69 -3.99
CA GLY A 293 7.42 9.61 -3.97
C GLY A 293 7.96 9.54 -2.55
N LEU A 294 7.35 10.27 -1.61
CA LEU A 294 7.71 10.21 -0.19
C LEU A 294 7.27 8.89 0.46
N ASN A 295 6.08 8.38 0.17
CA ASN A 295 5.63 7.08 0.66
C ASN A 295 6.59 5.97 0.22
N ALA A 296 6.98 5.96 -1.07
CA ALA A 296 7.98 5.03 -1.57
C ALA A 296 9.32 5.19 -0.82
N ALA A 297 9.80 6.43 -0.68
CA ALA A 297 11.07 6.69 -0.02
C ALA A 297 11.08 6.26 1.47
N VAL A 298 10.00 6.52 2.21
CA VAL A 298 9.82 6.09 3.60
C VAL A 298 9.74 4.57 3.70
N THR A 299 9.01 3.90 2.80
CA THR A 299 8.95 2.45 2.73
C THR A 299 10.34 1.84 2.55
N THR A 300 11.10 2.31 1.55
CA THR A 300 12.47 1.83 1.30
C THR A 300 13.39 2.15 2.48
N TYR A 301 13.26 3.32 3.10
CA TYR A 301 14.04 3.70 4.29
C TYR A 301 13.84 2.71 5.44
N ILE A 302 12.59 2.41 5.78
CA ILE A 302 12.24 1.45 6.83
C ILE A 302 12.82 0.07 6.52
N TRP A 303 12.71 -0.37 5.27
CA TRP A 303 13.24 -1.66 4.83
C TRP A 303 14.78 -1.72 4.89
N GLU A 304 15.50 -0.68 4.43
CA GLU A 304 16.96 -0.58 4.54
C GLU A 304 17.44 -0.68 6.00
N HIS A 305 16.75 0.02 6.91
CA HIS A 305 17.06 0.00 8.35
C HIS A 305 16.75 -1.36 8.98
N TRP A 306 15.64 -2.00 8.62
CA TRP A 306 15.35 -3.38 9.03
C TRP A 306 16.44 -4.36 8.57
N GLN A 307 16.83 -4.31 7.31
CA GLN A 307 17.88 -5.18 6.75
C GLN A 307 19.24 -4.97 7.43
N THR A 308 19.55 -3.72 7.78
CA THR A 308 20.79 -3.38 8.48
C THR A 308 20.77 -3.85 9.93
N ALA A 309 19.69 -3.56 10.66
CA ALA A 309 19.50 -4.04 12.03
C ALA A 309 19.55 -5.56 12.12
N ARG A 310 18.89 -6.27 11.20
CA ARG A 310 18.90 -7.73 11.12
C ARG A 310 20.32 -8.29 10.99
N ARG A 311 21.12 -7.71 10.09
CA ARG A 311 22.52 -8.13 9.86
C ARG A 311 23.41 -7.85 11.07
N GLN A 312 23.31 -6.65 11.64
CA GLN A 312 24.06 -6.25 12.83
C GLN A 312 23.76 -7.18 14.01
N TRP A 313 22.48 -7.47 14.24
CA TRP A 313 22.06 -8.34 15.34
C TRP A 313 22.46 -9.80 15.12
N ALA A 314 22.32 -10.31 13.89
CA ALA A 314 22.78 -11.66 13.56
C ALA A 314 24.28 -11.81 13.84
N GLN A 315 25.10 -10.82 13.44
CA GLN A 315 26.55 -10.80 13.73
C GLN A 315 26.82 -10.76 15.24
N HIS A 316 26.10 -9.94 16.00
CA HIS A 316 26.21 -9.88 17.45
C HIS A 316 25.89 -11.23 18.12
N LEU A 317 24.96 -12.01 17.56
CA LEU A 317 24.56 -13.34 18.04
C LEU A 317 25.36 -14.51 17.45
N GLY A 318 26.52 -14.26 16.83
CA GLY A 318 27.38 -15.34 16.29
C GLY A 318 27.18 -15.66 14.80
N GLY A 319 26.54 -14.78 14.03
CA GLY A 319 26.52 -14.76 12.55
C GLY A 319 25.57 -15.73 11.86
N THR A 320 25.29 -16.91 12.43
CA THR A 320 24.41 -17.93 11.83
C THR A 320 22.98 -17.92 12.38
N THR A 321 22.71 -17.12 13.40
CA THR A 321 21.40 -17.02 14.05
C THR A 321 20.38 -16.37 13.10
N ALA A 322 19.28 -17.08 12.84
CA ALA A 322 18.19 -16.54 12.04
C ALA A 322 17.38 -15.54 12.86
N VAL A 323 17.56 -14.25 12.57
CA VAL A 323 16.89 -13.14 13.27
C VAL A 323 15.47 -12.94 12.75
N GLU A 324 14.53 -12.80 13.68
CA GLU A 324 13.11 -12.56 13.41
C GLU A 324 12.73 -11.12 13.76
N GLY A 325 11.82 -10.53 12.99
CA GLY A 325 11.34 -9.17 13.19
C GLY A 325 9.86 -9.15 13.57
N LEU A 326 9.53 -8.41 14.63
CA LEU A 326 8.15 -8.07 14.99
C LEU A 326 7.89 -6.61 14.61
N LEU A 327 7.03 -6.39 13.62
CA LEU A 327 6.71 -5.06 13.10
C LEU A 327 5.51 -4.47 13.84
N PHE A 328 5.77 -3.46 14.67
CA PHE A 328 4.75 -2.59 15.26
C PHE A 328 4.62 -1.38 14.34
N PHE A 329 3.50 -1.27 13.62
CA PHE A 329 3.34 -0.25 12.58
C PHE A 329 2.07 0.58 12.77
N HIS A 330 2.21 1.90 12.73
CA HIS A 330 1.11 2.83 12.62
C HIS A 330 1.45 3.89 11.58
N GLY A 331 0.65 4.00 10.53
CA GLY A 331 0.96 4.87 9.40
C GLY A 331 0.00 4.70 8.22
N PRO A 332 0.30 5.34 7.08
CA PRO A 332 -0.52 5.22 5.87
C PRO A 332 -0.60 3.79 5.35
N LEU A 333 -1.80 3.37 4.94
CA LEU A 333 -2.04 2.05 4.35
C LEU A 333 -1.12 1.73 3.16
N PRO A 334 -0.85 2.66 2.22
CA PRO A 334 0.09 2.41 1.12
C PRO A 334 1.47 1.96 1.61
N VAL A 335 1.99 2.59 2.66
CA VAL A 335 3.31 2.25 3.23
C VAL A 335 3.29 0.85 3.84
N ALA A 336 2.25 0.48 4.58
CA ALA A 336 2.12 -0.87 5.15
C ALA A 336 2.10 -1.96 4.06
N LEU A 337 1.34 -1.73 2.99
CA LEU A 337 1.26 -2.65 1.86
C LEU A 337 2.61 -2.77 1.15
N ALA A 338 3.25 -1.65 0.84
CA ALA A 338 4.54 -1.64 0.16
C ALA A 338 5.68 -2.24 1.01
N LEU A 339 5.63 -2.07 2.34
CA LEU A 339 6.53 -2.77 3.26
C LEU A 339 6.33 -4.27 3.21
N GLY A 340 5.08 -4.74 3.18
CA GLY A 340 4.77 -6.14 2.98
C GLY A 340 5.37 -6.69 1.70
N TRP A 341 5.24 -5.94 0.60
CA TRP A 341 5.79 -6.28 -0.71
C TRP A 341 7.32 -6.40 -0.68
N LEU A 342 8.03 -5.45 -0.06
CA LEU A 342 9.50 -5.54 0.10
C LEU A 342 9.92 -6.68 1.03
N ALA A 343 9.17 -6.91 2.11
CA ALA A 343 9.47 -7.91 3.12
C ALA A 343 8.97 -9.31 2.76
N ALA A 344 8.59 -9.56 1.51
CA ALA A 344 7.91 -10.80 1.14
C ALA A 344 8.71 -12.08 1.43
N ARG A 345 10.04 -11.99 1.30
CA ARG A 345 10.99 -13.08 1.59
C ARG A 345 11.69 -12.90 2.95
N ASP A 346 11.31 -11.91 3.73
CA ASP A 346 11.91 -11.61 5.03
C ASP A 346 11.10 -12.23 6.19
N ARG A 347 11.79 -12.43 7.32
CA ARG A 347 11.17 -12.86 8.59
C ARG A 347 10.59 -11.68 9.39
N LEU A 348 9.88 -10.78 8.72
CA LEU A 348 9.22 -9.63 9.35
C LEU A 348 7.72 -9.90 9.49
N THR A 349 7.22 -9.91 10.72
CA THR A 349 5.84 -10.27 11.03
C THR A 349 5.13 -9.07 11.66
N PRO A 350 4.01 -8.59 11.08
CA PRO A 350 3.24 -7.50 11.66
C PRO A 350 2.54 -7.94 12.95
N VAL A 351 2.71 -7.16 14.01
CA VAL A 351 2.03 -7.34 15.29
C VAL A 351 0.65 -6.69 15.19
N HIS A 352 -0.40 -7.44 15.54
CA HIS A 352 -1.76 -6.91 15.47
C HIS A 352 -1.98 -5.92 16.61
N HIS A 353 -2.58 -4.77 16.31
CA HIS A 353 -3.05 -3.82 17.31
C HIS A 353 -4.57 -3.69 17.24
N ASP A 354 -5.24 -3.99 18.34
CA ASP A 354 -6.69 -3.90 18.52
C ASP A 354 -7.02 -2.80 19.53
N LEU A 355 -7.55 -1.69 19.01
CA LEU A 355 -7.94 -0.54 19.82
C LEU A 355 -9.02 -0.87 20.86
N ARG A 356 -9.82 -1.93 20.66
CA ARG A 356 -10.84 -2.34 21.63
C ARG A 356 -10.19 -2.86 22.91
N LEU A 357 -9.12 -3.64 22.76
CA LEU A 357 -8.35 -4.14 23.90
C LEU A 357 -7.69 -2.98 24.64
N ALA A 358 -7.10 -2.02 23.90
CA ALA A 358 -6.50 -0.83 24.49
C ALA A 358 -7.49 0.00 25.33
N GLN A 359 -8.79 -0.07 25.01
CA GLN A 359 -9.86 0.61 25.74
C GLN A 359 -10.46 -0.23 26.87
N GLY A 360 -9.87 -1.39 27.20
CA GLY A 360 -10.36 -2.28 28.25
C GLY A 360 -11.61 -3.08 27.88
N ALA A 361 -12.01 -3.08 26.59
CA ALA A 361 -13.14 -3.90 26.16
C ALA A 361 -12.70 -5.37 26.04
N PRO A 362 -13.43 -6.33 26.64
CA PRO A 362 -13.10 -7.74 26.50
C PRO A 362 -13.16 -8.15 25.02
N PRO A 363 -12.28 -9.07 24.58
CA PRO A 363 -12.37 -9.60 23.23
C PRO A 363 -13.77 -10.20 23.01
N PRO A 364 -14.35 -10.09 21.81
CA PRO A 364 -15.60 -10.78 21.52
C PRO A 364 -15.38 -12.27 21.81
N ALA A 365 -16.25 -12.85 22.63
CA ALA A 365 -16.24 -14.28 22.89
C ALA A 365 -16.21 -14.99 21.52
N THR A 366 -15.17 -15.79 21.29
CA THR A 366 -15.17 -16.75 20.19
C THR A 366 -16.43 -17.56 20.33
N ALA A 367 -17.38 -17.36 19.43
CA ALA A 367 -18.60 -18.12 19.41
C ALA A 367 -18.24 -19.58 19.12
N GLY A 368 -18.33 -20.42 20.15
CA GLY A 368 -18.53 -21.86 20.08
C GLY A 368 -17.40 -22.69 19.48
N SER A 369 -16.75 -23.46 20.37
CA SER A 369 -16.13 -24.76 20.09
C SER A 369 -17.05 -25.70 19.30
#